data_AF-T2MF92-F1
#
_entry.id   AF-T2MF92-F1
#
_cell.length_a   1.000
_cell.length_b   1.000
_cell.length_c   1.000
_cell.angle_alpha   90.00
_cell.angle_beta   90.00
_cell.angle_gamma   90.00
#
_symmetry.space_group_name_H-M   'P 1'
#
loop_
_entity.id
_entity.type
_entity.pdbx_description
1 polymer ?
#
loop_
_entity_poly.entity_id
_entity_poly.type
_entity_poly.pdbx_seq_one_letter_code
_entity_poly.pdbx_strand_id
1 'polypeptide(L)'
;IRKINNMSILYCTITRGTTVLAKHAKCTGNFQEVVEHILVKIETNKDSKMSYTQTGYLFHYIVESGIIYLCITDEAFDRSTSFTFLLEVKKRFTKTYQHRIETALPFAMQSEFSNVLASEMNRFSNSLKNDPTQLKNV
;
A
#
# COMPACT_ATOMS: atom_id res chain seq x y z
N ILE A 1 23.75 -16.54 -12.30
CA ILE A 1 23.62 -15.96 -10.94
C ILE A 1 22.30 -15.18 -10.92
N ARG A 2 21.22 -15.70 -10.32
CA ARG A 2 19.98 -14.92 -10.16
C ARG A 2 20.29 -13.79 -9.17
N LYS A 3 20.18 -12.53 -9.61
CA LYS A 3 20.09 -11.40 -8.68
C LYS A 3 18.94 -11.74 -7.73
N ILE A 4 19.21 -11.80 -6.43
CA ILE A 4 18.14 -11.77 -5.44
C ILE A 4 17.58 -10.36 -5.54
N ASN A 5 16.53 -10.19 -6.36
CA ASN A 5 15.75 -8.98 -6.34
C ASN A 5 15.05 -8.95 -4.98
N ASN A 6 15.42 -7.98 -4.15
CA ASN A 6 14.76 -7.76 -2.86
C ASN A 6 13.31 -7.34 -3.12
N MET A 7 12.40 -8.30 -3.05
CA MET A 7 10.97 -8.07 -3.21
C MET A 7 10.49 -7.09 -2.13
N SER A 8 9.70 -6.10 -2.53
CA SER A 8 9.31 -5.03 -1.64
C SER A 8 7.96 -4.41 -1.99
N ILE A 9 7.50 -3.54 -1.10
CA ILE A 9 6.39 -2.64 -1.37
C ILE A 9 6.93 -1.48 -2.22
N LEU A 10 6.36 -1.30 -3.41
CA LEU A 10 6.83 -0.37 -4.44
C LEU A 10 6.08 0.96 -4.40
N TYR A 11 4.79 0.91 -4.11
CA TYR A 11 3.89 2.06 -4.07
C TYR A 11 2.82 1.87 -3.00
N CYS A 12 2.39 2.97 -2.38
CA CYS A 12 1.21 2.98 -1.51
C CYS A 12 0.43 4.28 -1.71
N THR A 13 -0.89 4.19 -1.68
CA THR A 13 -1.80 5.34 -1.72
C THR A 13 -2.97 5.15 -0.77
N ILE A 14 -3.50 6.28 -0.32
CA ILE A 14 -4.74 6.38 0.45
C ILE A 14 -5.69 7.27 -0.33
N THR A 15 -6.90 6.79 -0.60
CA THR A 15 -7.86 7.51 -1.43
C THR A 15 -9.27 7.49 -0.84
N ARG A 16 -10.06 8.52 -1.18
CA ARG A 16 -11.51 8.56 -1.00
C ARG A 16 -12.15 8.49 -2.39
N GLY A 17 -12.71 7.34 -2.74
CA GLY A 17 -13.01 7.03 -4.14
C GLY A 17 -11.75 7.15 -5.00
N THR A 18 -11.80 7.99 -6.03
CA THR A 18 -10.65 8.30 -6.89
C THR A 18 -9.78 9.47 -6.39
N THR A 19 -10.21 10.16 -5.33
CA THR A 19 -9.45 11.31 -4.78
C THR A 19 -8.28 10.81 -3.94
N VAL A 20 -7.05 11.02 -4.42
CA VAL A 20 -5.83 10.70 -3.66
C VAL A 20 -5.65 11.68 -2.51
N LEU A 21 -5.50 11.16 -1.29
CA LEU A 21 -5.27 11.95 -0.07
C LEU A 21 -3.78 12.01 0.27
N ALA A 22 -3.08 10.89 0.13
CA ALA A 22 -1.64 10.76 0.28
C ALA A 22 -1.12 9.55 -0.50
N LYS A 23 0.11 9.63 -1.02
CA LYS A 23 0.79 8.53 -1.70
C LYS A 23 2.30 8.58 -1.50
N HIS A 24 2.95 7.44 -1.70
CA HIS A 24 4.41 7.35 -1.77
C HIS A 24 4.83 6.26 -2.76
N ALA A 25 5.92 6.52 -3.50
CA ALA A 25 6.53 5.60 -4.43
C ALA A 25 8.00 5.43 -4.09
N LYS A 26 8.47 4.18 -4.00
CA LYS A 26 9.87 3.85 -3.71
C LYS A 26 10.78 4.02 -4.94
N CYS A 27 10.22 3.87 -6.13
CA CYS A 27 10.91 4.02 -7.41
C CYS A 27 10.03 4.74 -8.43
N THR A 28 10.65 5.26 -9.48
CA THR A 28 9.96 5.87 -10.61
C THR A 28 9.18 4.80 -11.39
N GLY A 29 7.95 5.11 -11.75
CA GLY A 29 7.08 4.24 -12.53
C GLY A 29 5.71 4.87 -12.76
N ASN A 30 4.90 4.25 -13.60
CA ASN A 30 3.54 4.68 -13.94
C ASN A 30 2.47 4.18 -12.93
N PHE A 31 2.87 3.97 -11.66
CA PHE A 31 2.00 3.38 -10.64
C PHE A 31 0.69 4.14 -10.47
N GLN A 32 0.74 5.48 -10.52
CA GLN A 32 -0.46 6.31 -10.35
C GLN A 32 -1.49 6.05 -11.45
N GLU A 33 -1.08 6.05 -12.72
CA GLU A 33 -1.99 5.82 -13.86
C GLU A 33 -2.66 4.45 -13.73
N VAL A 34 -1.87 3.41 -13.43
CA VAL A 34 -2.40 2.05 -13.24
C VAL A 34 -3.38 1.99 -12.07
N VAL A 35 -3.08 2.67 -10.97
CA VAL A 35 -3.95 2.70 -9.79
C VAL A 35 -5.26 3.43 -10.09
N GLU A 36 -5.25 4.52 -10.83
CA GLU A 36 -6.48 5.24 -11.23
C GLU A 36 -7.46 4.30 -11.97
N HIS A 37 -6.96 3.42 -12.85
CA HIS A 37 -7.79 2.40 -13.52
C HIS A 37 -8.34 1.31 -12.60
N ILE A 38 -7.69 1.07 -11.46
CA ILE A 38 -8.14 0.10 -10.46
C ILE A 38 -9.17 0.75 -9.52
N LEU A 39 -8.94 1.98 -9.09
CA LEU A 39 -9.80 2.70 -8.15
C LEU A 39 -11.24 2.83 -8.67
N VAL A 40 -11.43 3.06 -9.96
CA VAL A 40 -12.77 3.16 -10.58
C VAL A 40 -13.57 1.85 -10.52
N LYS A 41 -12.93 0.72 -10.23
CA LYS A 41 -13.56 -0.61 -10.14
C LYS A 41 -13.83 -1.05 -8.70
N ILE A 42 -13.31 -0.34 -7.70
CA ILE A 42 -13.44 -0.72 -6.29
C ILE A 42 -14.77 -0.17 -5.75
N GLU A 43 -15.62 -1.08 -5.26
CA GLU A 43 -16.84 -0.70 -4.52
C GLU A 43 -16.46 -0.13 -3.15
N THR A 44 -16.81 1.13 -2.88
CA THR A 44 -16.50 1.82 -1.62
C THR A 44 -17.64 1.84 -0.61
N ASN A 45 -18.82 1.32 -0.96
CA ASN A 45 -20.00 1.26 -0.09
C ASN A 45 -19.97 0.08 0.89
N LYS A 46 -18.99 -0.81 0.77
CA LYS A 46 -18.81 -1.99 1.63
C LYS A 46 -17.34 -2.13 2.00
N ASP A 47 -17.11 -2.46 3.26
CA ASP A 47 -15.78 -2.80 3.73
C ASP A 47 -15.30 -4.10 3.06
N SER A 48 -14.06 -4.10 2.57
CA SER A 48 -13.53 -5.23 1.82
C SER A 48 -12.00 -5.28 1.85
N LYS A 49 -11.45 -6.45 1.58
CA LYS A 49 -10.00 -6.66 1.41
C LYS A 49 -9.78 -7.61 0.24
N MET A 50 -8.89 -7.26 -0.68
CA MET A 50 -8.68 -8.06 -1.89
C MET A 50 -7.26 -7.89 -2.43
N SER A 51 -6.82 -8.83 -3.25
CA SER A 51 -5.57 -8.76 -4.01
C SER A 51 -5.81 -9.04 -5.48
N TYR A 52 -5.18 -8.26 -6.37
CA TYR A 52 -5.16 -8.50 -7.80
C TYR A 52 -3.74 -8.71 -8.28
N THR A 53 -3.55 -9.65 -9.20
CA THR A 53 -2.28 -9.82 -9.92
C THR A 53 -2.39 -9.16 -11.28
N GLN A 54 -1.41 -8.35 -11.65
CA GLN A 54 -1.33 -7.78 -13.00
C GLN A 54 0.13 -7.57 -13.40
N THR A 55 0.53 -8.17 -14.53
CA THR A 55 1.84 -7.97 -15.16
C THR A 55 3.04 -8.13 -14.22
N GLY A 56 3.06 -9.19 -13.40
CA GLY A 56 4.17 -9.45 -12.48
C GLY A 56 4.20 -8.59 -11.21
N TYR A 57 3.09 -7.90 -10.91
CA TYR A 57 2.87 -7.16 -9.67
C TYR A 57 1.61 -7.64 -8.96
N LEU A 58 1.59 -7.41 -7.64
CA LEU A 58 0.39 -7.57 -6.83
C LEU A 58 -0.11 -6.22 -6.36
N PHE A 59 -1.42 -6.04 -6.42
CA PHE A 59 -2.16 -4.89 -5.93
C PHE A 59 -2.99 -5.36 -4.76
N HIS A 60 -2.75 -4.83 -3.57
CA HIS A 60 -3.50 -5.16 -2.37
C HIS A 60 -4.28 -3.94 -1.93
N TYR A 61 -5.53 -4.11 -1.51
CA TYR A 61 -6.27 -3.02 -0.91
C TYR A 61 -7.17 -3.44 0.25
N ILE A 62 -7.44 -2.46 1.11
CA ILE A 62 -8.47 -2.49 2.15
C ILE A 62 -9.40 -1.31 1.90
N VAL A 63 -10.70 -1.57 1.84
CA VAL A 63 -11.75 -0.55 1.94
C VAL A 63 -12.29 -0.57 3.35
N GLU A 64 -12.31 0.59 4.00
CA GLU A 64 -13.01 0.78 5.27
C GLU A 64 -13.62 2.19 5.33
N SER A 65 -14.93 2.27 5.61
CA SER A 65 -15.64 3.57 5.72
C SER A 65 -15.46 4.49 4.49
N GLY A 66 -15.49 3.90 3.29
CA GLY A 66 -15.33 4.64 2.03
C GLY A 66 -13.90 5.04 1.67
N ILE A 67 -12.92 4.65 2.48
CA ILE A 67 -11.49 4.94 2.27
C ILE A 67 -10.77 3.71 1.79
N ILE A 68 -9.97 3.88 0.74
CA ILE A 68 -9.18 2.83 0.11
C ILE A 68 -7.73 3.01 0.55
N TYR A 69 -7.17 1.96 1.15
CA TYR A 69 -5.74 1.83 1.45
C TYR A 69 -5.18 0.81 0.48
N LEU A 70 -4.34 1.25 -0.46
CA LEU A 70 -3.82 0.40 -1.53
C LEU A 70 -2.30 0.39 -1.54
N CYS A 71 -1.71 -0.78 -1.79
CA CYS A 71 -0.29 -0.90 -2.09
C CYS A 71 -0.03 -1.79 -3.31
N ILE A 72 1.12 -1.56 -3.93
CA ILE A 72 1.65 -2.37 -5.02
C ILE A 72 2.94 -3.02 -4.53
N THR A 73 3.10 -4.31 -4.78
CA THR A 73 4.30 -5.07 -4.44
C THR A 73 4.80 -5.86 -5.62
N ASP A 74 6.06 -6.29 -5.55
CA ASP A 74 6.53 -7.37 -6.41
C ASP A 74 5.66 -8.63 -6.22
N GLU A 75 5.50 -9.45 -7.27
CA GLU A 75 4.62 -10.62 -7.26
C GLU A 75 4.96 -11.66 -6.18
N ALA A 76 6.25 -11.82 -5.86
CA ALA A 76 6.69 -12.77 -4.84
C ALA A 76 6.75 -12.17 -3.43
N PHE A 77 6.26 -10.94 -3.23
CA PHE A 77 6.15 -10.36 -1.88
C PHE A 77 5.00 -11.03 -1.11
N ASP A 78 5.21 -11.27 0.19
CA ASP A 78 4.26 -12.00 1.02
C ASP A 78 2.95 -11.22 1.21
N ARG A 79 1.82 -11.85 0.84
CA ARG A 79 0.49 -11.24 0.90
C ARG A 79 0.07 -10.90 2.33
N SER A 80 0.42 -11.76 3.30
CA SER A 80 0.09 -11.52 4.71
C SER A 80 0.79 -10.26 5.22
N THR A 81 2.06 -10.09 4.87
CA THR A 81 2.87 -8.92 5.17
C THR A 81 2.29 -7.66 4.49
N SER A 82 1.85 -7.75 3.22
CA SER A 82 1.16 -6.63 2.54
C SER A 82 -0.07 -6.15 3.30
N PHE A 83 -0.95 -7.06 3.73
CA PHE A 83 -2.15 -6.68 4.49
C PHE A 83 -1.83 -6.17 5.89
N THR A 84 -0.81 -6.72 6.55
CA THR A 84 -0.34 -6.20 7.85
C THR A 84 0.18 -4.77 7.71
N PHE A 85 0.93 -4.47 6.64
CA PHE A 85 1.35 -3.12 6.29
C PHE A 85 0.14 -2.19 6.09
N LEU A 86 -0.85 -2.60 5.28
CA LEU A 86 -2.04 -1.77 5.03
C LEU A 86 -2.86 -1.50 6.30
N LEU A 87 -2.96 -2.46 7.22
CA LEU A 87 -3.62 -2.28 8.51
C LEU A 87 -2.89 -1.26 9.40
N GLU A 88 -1.57 -1.29 9.41
CA GLU A 88 -0.77 -0.31 10.17
C GLU A 88 -0.87 1.09 9.55
N VAL A 89 -0.83 1.21 8.23
CA VAL A 89 -1.06 2.46 7.50
C VAL A 89 -2.45 3.02 7.84
N LYS A 90 -3.50 2.20 7.75
CA LYS A 90 -4.87 2.55 8.14
C LYS A 90 -4.93 3.08 9.55
N LYS A 91 -4.42 2.32 10.53
CA LYS A 91 -4.41 2.68 11.95
C LYS A 91 -3.76 4.04 12.19
N ARG A 92 -2.62 4.32 11.55
CA ARG A 92 -1.92 5.60 11.69
C ARG A 92 -2.69 6.75 11.03
N PHE A 93 -3.25 6.50 9.85
CA PHE A 93 -3.98 7.51 9.10
C PHE A 93 -5.27 7.92 9.81
N THR A 94 -6.08 6.95 10.23
CA THR A 94 -7.34 7.22 10.96
C THR A 94 -7.07 7.89 12.30
N LYS A 95 -6.06 7.43 13.06
CA LYS A 95 -5.69 8.06 14.34
C LYS A 95 -5.44 9.56 14.22
N THR A 96 -4.83 10.00 13.12
CA THR A 96 -4.48 11.42 12.91
C THR A 96 -5.60 12.21 12.23
N TYR A 97 -6.28 11.62 11.24
CA TYR A 97 -7.11 12.38 10.30
C TYR A 97 -8.59 12.01 10.30
N GLN A 98 -9.08 11.08 11.15
CA GLN A 98 -10.46 10.58 11.14
C GLN A 98 -11.51 11.68 10.88
N HIS A 99 -11.42 12.81 11.58
CA HIS A 99 -12.40 13.90 11.53
C HIS A 99 -12.32 14.80 10.30
N ARG A 100 -11.28 14.67 9.47
CA ARG A 100 -11.02 15.54 8.30
C ARG A 100 -11.10 14.79 6.97
N ILE A 101 -11.10 13.46 7.01
CA ILE A 101 -10.97 12.62 5.81
C ILE A 101 -12.16 12.77 4.85
N GLU A 102 -13.39 12.94 5.34
CA GLU A 102 -14.59 12.96 4.49
C GLU A 102 -14.62 14.16 3.54
N THR A 103 -14.09 15.30 3.96
CA THR A 103 -14.12 16.57 3.19
C THR A 103 -12.75 17.00 2.68
N ALA A 104 -11.70 16.22 2.96
CA ALA A 104 -10.34 16.52 2.52
C ALA A 104 -10.24 16.71 1.01
N LEU A 105 -9.48 17.73 0.60
CA LEU A 105 -9.13 17.99 -0.78
C LEU A 105 -8.09 16.97 -1.28
N PRO A 106 -7.93 16.82 -2.62
CA PRO A 106 -6.84 16.03 -3.17
C PRO A 106 -5.49 16.44 -2.57
N PHE A 107 -4.67 15.45 -2.21
CA PHE A 107 -3.33 15.60 -1.63
C PHE A 107 -3.26 16.37 -0.30
N ALA A 108 -4.39 16.59 0.38
CA ALA A 108 -4.42 17.37 1.62
C ALA A 108 -3.53 16.81 2.75
N MET A 109 -3.16 15.52 2.70
CA MET A 109 -2.30 14.87 3.70
C MET A 109 -0.93 14.46 3.12
N GLN A 110 -0.61 14.87 1.89
CA GLN A 110 0.59 14.42 1.18
C GLN A 110 1.88 14.81 1.90
N SER A 111 2.03 16.07 2.31
CA SER A 111 3.27 16.61 2.90
C SER A 111 3.66 15.89 4.20
N GLU A 112 2.68 15.58 5.03
CA GLU A 112 2.89 14.94 6.34
C GLU A 112 2.96 13.42 6.20
N PHE A 113 1.99 12.82 5.51
CA PHE A 113 1.79 11.38 5.57
C PHE A 113 2.65 10.60 4.56
N SER A 114 3.17 11.24 3.51
CA SER A 114 4.11 10.59 2.58
C SER A 114 5.35 10.06 3.28
N ASN A 115 5.87 10.78 4.28
CA ASN A 115 7.04 10.33 5.06
C ASN A 115 6.70 9.12 5.95
N VAL A 116 5.48 9.07 6.48
CA VAL A 116 4.98 7.91 7.22
C VAL A 116 4.90 6.70 6.29
N LEU A 117 4.32 6.86 5.10
CA LEU A 117 4.25 5.79 4.10
C LEU A 117 5.65 5.29 3.72
N ALA A 118 6.60 6.20 3.46
CA ALA A 118 7.98 5.84 3.13
C ALA A 118 8.64 5.00 4.24
N SER A 119 8.50 5.43 5.49
CA SER A 119 9.07 4.74 6.65
C SER A 119 8.47 3.33 6.81
N GLU A 120 7.14 3.22 6.75
CA GLU A 120 6.45 1.94 6.90
C GLU A 120 6.74 1.00 5.72
N MET A 121 6.76 1.50 4.48
CA MET A 121 7.15 0.70 3.30
C MET A 121 8.55 0.12 3.46
N ASN A 122 9.52 0.91 3.94
CA ASN A 122 10.87 0.43 4.22
C ASN A 122 10.89 -0.60 5.36
N ARG A 123 10.18 -0.35 6.46
CA ARG A 123 10.13 -1.28 7.61
C ARG A 123 9.60 -2.65 7.20
N PHE A 124 8.44 -2.69 6.54
CA PHE A 124 7.79 -3.95 6.15
C PHE A 124 8.53 -4.65 5.01
N SER A 125 9.14 -3.91 4.08
CA SER A 125 9.97 -4.51 3.03
C SER A 125 11.28 -5.10 3.57
N ASN A 126 11.80 -4.58 4.68
CA ASN A 126 13.04 -5.06 5.30
C ASN A 126 12.80 -6.10 6.40
N SER A 127 11.58 -6.20 6.96
CA SER A 127 11.26 -7.21 8.00
C SER A 127 11.45 -8.64 7.49
N LEU A 128 11.30 -8.88 6.18
CA LEU A 128 11.59 -10.17 5.52
C LEU A 128 13.08 -10.54 5.52
N LYS A 129 13.99 -9.59 5.81
CA LYS A 129 15.44 -9.83 5.81
C LYS A 129 15.96 -10.42 7.11
N ASN A 130 15.17 -10.36 8.18
CA ASN A 130 15.64 -10.64 9.54
C ASN A 130 15.02 -11.89 10.15
N ASP A 131 14.39 -12.78 9.38
CA ASP A 131 13.92 -14.07 9.89
C ASP A 131 15.02 -15.15 9.73
N PRO A 132 15.71 -15.58 10.81
CA PRO A 132 16.77 -16.59 10.74
C PRO A 132 16.23 -17.99 10.42
N THR A 133 14.91 -18.19 10.37
CA THR A 133 14.31 -19.52 10.22
C THR A 133 14.30 -20.05 8.79
N GLN A 134 14.60 -19.24 7.76
CA GLN A 134 14.67 -19.70 6.37
C GLN A 134 16.02 -20.29 5.93
N LEU A 135 17.01 -20.40 6.83
CA LEU A 135 18.32 -21.04 6.54
C LEU A 135 18.37 -22.54 6.85
N LYS A 136 17.26 -23.17 7.26
CA LYS A 136 17.19 -24.63 7.40
C LYS A 136 16.49 -25.23 6.18
N ASN A 137 17.26 -25.49 5.13
CA ASN A 137 17.08 -26.57 4.16
C ASN A 137 18.11 -26.42 3.02
N VAL A 138 19.37 -26.74 3.34
CA VAL A 138 20.36 -27.32 2.41
C VAL A 138 21.05 -28.45 3.16
#